data_AF-A0A7X2VKQ2-F1
#
_entry.id   AF-A0A7X2VKQ2-F1
#
_cell.length_a   1.000
_cell.length_b   1.000
_cell.length_c   1.000
_cell.angle_alpha   90.00
_cell.angle_beta   90.00
_cell.angle_gamma   90.00
#
_symmetry.space_group_name_H-M   'P 1'
#
loop_
_entity.id
_entity.type
_entity.pdbx_description
1 polymer ?
#
loop_
_entity_poly.entity_id
_entity_poly.type
_entity_poly.pdbx_seq_one_letter_code
_entity_poly.pdbx_strand_id
1 'polypeptide(L)'
;MKNTKLLLTVLIAGSLLTACHTNNVSKDTTLPEKNPTVKSDSTSKSKKSSSVKDVTKESSSVEEMNSLAKQSKSTEEIYATGDIVVGENGDVKPGIYDLEITGGSGNIFGNRKNHLMLFINWLGGAPGTSVDYPSKIRIILFEGDSLELKSISKVKFTAVPAQVQMTNELGIGEYVVGRDIKAGTYKLTTNVKMDPQFDNLGWTVDIYNISTKKTKEQTLTPGNQDVVVKLEDGDIISTSLYNTDQDVPSDDARLIFTEYK
;
A
#
# COMPACT_ATOMS: atom_id res chain seq x y z
N MET A 1 -33.98 -56.42 -16.58
CA MET A 1 -33.23 -57.28 -15.64
C MET A 1 -32.19 -56.43 -14.92
N LYS A 2 -32.28 -56.38 -13.58
CA LYS A 2 -31.22 -56.16 -12.57
C LYS A 2 -30.32 -54.91 -12.69
N ASN A 3 -29.95 -54.19 -11.64
CA ASN A 3 -30.39 -54.02 -10.25
C ASN A 3 -29.56 -52.83 -9.74
N THR A 4 -30.20 -51.99 -8.95
CA THR A 4 -29.65 -50.95 -8.06
C THR A 4 -28.42 -51.40 -7.28
N LYS A 5 -27.44 -50.51 -7.08
CA LYS A 5 -26.67 -50.39 -5.83
C LYS A 5 -26.10 -48.97 -5.67
N LEU A 6 -26.78 -48.18 -4.85
CA LEU A 6 -26.33 -46.96 -4.21
C LEU A 6 -25.30 -47.36 -3.14
N LEU A 7 -24.08 -46.81 -3.17
CA LEU A 7 -23.12 -46.93 -2.08
C LEU A 7 -22.98 -45.57 -1.40
N LEU A 8 -23.54 -45.49 -0.20
CA LEU A 8 -23.45 -44.36 0.72
C LEU A 8 -22.23 -44.63 1.62
N THR A 9 -21.14 -43.90 1.46
CA THR A 9 -19.98 -44.00 2.37
C THR A 9 -20.08 -42.88 3.40
N VAL A 10 -20.53 -43.25 4.59
CA VAL A 10 -20.47 -42.42 5.81
C VAL A 10 -19.04 -42.49 6.35
N LEU A 11 -18.38 -41.33 6.52
CA LEU A 11 -17.15 -41.20 7.31
C LEU A 11 -17.48 -40.36 8.54
N ILE A 12 -17.43 -40.98 9.73
CA ILE A 12 -17.53 -40.30 11.02
C ILE A 12 -16.33 -40.73 11.87
N ALA A 13 -15.83 -39.77 12.65
CA ALA A 13 -14.86 -39.82 13.76
C ALA A 13 -13.41 -39.46 13.38
N GLY A 14 -12.74 -38.51 14.05
CA GLY A 14 -13.17 -37.76 15.21
C GLY A 14 -12.23 -36.61 15.57
N SER A 15 -12.78 -35.63 16.27
CA SER A 15 -12.06 -34.56 16.96
C SER A 15 -12.26 -34.76 18.47
N LEU A 16 -11.19 -35.18 19.15
CA LEU A 16 -11.07 -35.09 20.60
C LEU A 16 -10.37 -33.77 20.92
N LEU A 17 -11.10 -32.80 21.49
CA LEU A 17 -10.50 -31.77 22.33
C LEU A 17 -11.41 -31.59 23.55
N THR A 18 -10.92 -32.10 24.67
CA THR A 18 -11.45 -31.86 26.01
C THR A 18 -10.56 -30.82 26.68
N ALA A 19 -11.13 -29.68 27.06
CA ALA A 19 -10.74 -28.96 28.28
C ALA A 19 -11.81 -27.88 28.57
N CYS A 20 -12.75 -28.21 29.45
CA CYS A 20 -13.49 -27.24 30.24
C CYS A 20 -12.59 -26.77 31.40
N HIS A 21 -12.59 -25.48 31.73
CA HIS A 21 -13.13 -25.00 33.02
C HIS A 21 -13.09 -23.47 33.18
N THR A 22 -14.29 -22.92 33.10
CA THR A 22 -14.96 -21.81 33.81
C THR A 22 -14.30 -21.06 34.99
N ASN A 23 -14.42 -19.73 34.88
CA ASN A 23 -15.09 -18.77 35.78
C ASN A 23 -14.39 -18.17 37.02
N ASN A 24 -14.49 -16.83 37.05
CA ASN A 24 -15.05 -15.96 38.09
C ASN A 24 -14.13 -14.99 38.88
N VAL A 25 -14.52 -13.72 38.72
CA VAL A 25 -14.79 -12.71 39.77
C VAL A 25 -13.63 -11.84 40.30
N SER A 26 -13.89 -10.54 40.11
CA SER A 26 -13.30 -9.34 40.68
C SER A 26 -13.15 -9.34 42.21
N LYS A 27 -12.07 -8.71 42.71
CA LYS A 27 -12.10 -7.83 43.88
C LYS A 27 -10.85 -6.94 43.93
N ASP A 28 -11.11 -5.64 43.79
CA ASP A 28 -10.63 -4.49 44.57
C ASP A 28 -9.38 -4.64 45.47
N THR A 29 -8.53 -3.61 45.53
CA THR A 29 -8.19 -2.82 46.75
C THR A 29 -6.83 -2.08 46.59
N THR A 30 -6.92 -0.75 46.42
CA THR A 30 -6.08 0.37 46.92
C THR A 30 -4.55 0.41 46.85
N LEU A 31 -4.05 1.59 46.41
CA LEU A 31 -2.73 2.20 46.62
C LEU A 31 -2.38 2.42 48.12
N PRO A 32 -1.09 2.60 48.46
CA PRO A 32 -0.68 3.96 48.79
C PRO A 32 0.72 4.39 48.31
N GLU A 33 0.87 5.72 48.28
CA GLU A 33 2.05 6.54 47.99
C GLU A 33 3.28 6.24 48.86
N LYS A 34 4.48 6.38 48.27
CA LYS A 34 5.56 7.18 48.87
C LYS A 34 6.70 7.45 47.88
N ASN A 35 6.94 8.73 47.62
CA ASN A 35 8.14 9.24 46.97
C ASN A 35 9.26 9.43 48.02
N PRO A 36 10.54 9.26 47.65
CA PRO A 36 11.58 10.09 48.24
C PRO A 36 12.50 10.75 47.19
N THR A 37 12.65 12.05 47.39
CA THR A 37 13.60 12.99 46.78
C THR A 37 15.05 12.68 47.18
N VAL A 38 16.00 12.77 46.23
CA VAL A 38 17.43 13.03 46.52
C VAL A 38 18.00 14.02 45.50
N LYS A 39 18.73 15.02 46.00
CA LYS A 39 19.40 16.13 45.28
C LYS A 39 20.86 15.80 44.92
N SER A 40 21.25 16.27 43.73
CA SER A 40 22.49 16.92 43.23
C SER A 40 23.89 16.51 43.74
N ASP A 41 24.78 16.24 42.77
CA ASP A 41 26.08 16.88 42.49
C ASP A 41 26.89 15.93 41.57
N SER A 42 27.77 16.29 40.63
CA SER A 42 28.35 17.53 40.14
C SER A 42 29.00 17.25 38.76
N THR A 43 29.06 18.29 37.94
CA THR A 43 30.02 18.65 36.87
C THR A 43 30.95 17.57 36.28
N SER A 44 30.82 17.30 34.96
CA SER A 44 31.97 16.92 34.13
C SER A 44 31.91 17.49 32.71
N LYS A 45 32.87 18.40 32.46
CA LYS A 45 33.56 18.81 31.22
C LYS A 45 32.81 18.69 29.87
N SER A 46 32.56 19.87 29.29
CA SER A 46 32.27 20.05 27.86
C SER A 46 33.38 19.45 26.99
N LYS A 47 33.02 18.49 26.14
CA LYS A 47 33.69 18.24 24.86
C LYS A 47 32.75 18.69 23.76
N LYS A 48 33.22 19.68 23.00
CA LYS A 48 32.66 20.14 21.74
C LYS A 48 32.59 18.93 20.79
N SER A 49 31.38 18.42 20.55
CA SER A 49 31.11 17.44 19.50
C SER A 49 30.26 18.13 18.44
N SER A 50 30.72 17.95 17.21
CA SER A 50 30.13 18.31 15.93
C SER A 50 28.60 18.42 15.92
N SER A 51 28.12 19.48 15.27
CA SER A 51 26.73 19.68 14.84
C SER A 51 26.11 18.40 14.29
N VAL A 52 25.31 17.73 15.11
CA VAL A 52 24.32 16.76 14.64
C VAL A 52 23.26 17.61 13.94
N LYS A 53 23.17 17.49 12.61
CA LYS A 53 22.00 17.97 11.88
C LYS A 53 20.80 17.25 12.48
N ASP A 54 19.78 18.00 12.88
CA ASP A 54 18.45 17.46 13.16
C ASP A 54 18.03 16.62 11.94
N VAL A 55 18.17 15.31 12.03
CA VAL A 55 17.52 14.38 11.11
C VAL A 55 16.08 14.33 11.60
N THR A 56 15.21 15.13 11.00
CA THR A 56 13.78 15.07 11.27
C THR A 56 13.27 13.69 10.81
N LYS A 57 12.33 13.10 11.56
CA LYS A 57 11.74 11.78 11.30
C LYS A 57 11.16 11.61 9.88
N GLU A 58 10.88 12.72 9.20
CA GLU A 58 10.43 12.79 7.81
C GLU A 58 11.55 12.41 6.83
N SER A 59 12.77 12.97 7.02
CA SER A 59 13.91 12.64 6.15
C SER A 59 14.33 11.17 6.30
N SER A 60 14.14 10.57 7.48
CA SER A 60 14.41 9.14 7.67
C SER A 60 13.42 8.25 6.89
N SER A 61 12.16 8.67 6.74
CA SER A 61 11.16 7.87 6.00
C SER A 61 11.46 7.81 4.50
N VAL A 62 11.90 8.93 3.91
CA VAL A 62 12.35 8.97 2.50
C VAL A 62 13.61 8.13 2.30
N GLU A 63 14.56 8.17 3.24
CA GLU A 63 15.77 7.34 3.22
C GLU A 63 15.46 5.84 3.31
N GLU A 64 14.48 5.45 4.13
CA GLU A 64 13.97 4.09 4.22
C GLU A 64 13.38 3.61 2.88
N MET A 65 12.51 4.41 2.25
CA MET A 65 11.94 4.05 0.94
C MET A 65 13.00 3.98 -0.17
N ASN A 66 14.00 4.87 -0.15
CA ASN A 66 15.13 4.79 -1.08
C ASN A 66 16.00 3.55 -0.84
N SER A 67 16.13 3.11 0.42
CA SER A 67 16.84 1.88 0.76
C SER A 67 16.06 0.64 0.30
N LEU A 68 14.73 0.65 0.43
CA LEU A 68 13.84 -0.38 -0.10
C LEU A 68 13.95 -0.48 -1.64
N ALA A 69 13.95 0.66 -2.34
CA ALA A 69 14.14 0.70 -3.80
C ALA A 69 15.50 0.11 -4.24
N LYS A 70 16.58 0.35 -3.49
CA LYS A 70 17.91 -0.23 -3.78
C LYS A 70 17.95 -1.75 -3.63
N GLN A 71 17.09 -2.31 -2.78
CA GLN A 71 17.00 -3.75 -2.53
C GLN A 71 16.08 -4.47 -3.52
N SER A 72 15.30 -3.70 -4.28
CA SER A 72 14.34 -4.22 -5.27
C SER A 72 15.05 -5.04 -6.33
N LYS A 73 14.44 -6.17 -6.73
CA LYS A 73 14.96 -7.02 -7.81
C LYS A 73 13.84 -7.37 -8.76
N SER A 74 14.00 -7.01 -10.04
CA SER A 74 13.03 -7.39 -11.07
C SER A 74 12.90 -8.90 -11.12
N THR A 75 11.69 -9.36 -11.44
CA THR A 75 11.42 -10.77 -11.68
C THR A 75 11.33 -11.05 -13.17
N GLU A 76 11.51 -12.32 -13.52
CA GLU A 76 10.92 -12.85 -14.75
C GLU A 76 9.38 -12.86 -14.62
N GLU A 77 8.70 -13.24 -15.70
CA GLU A 77 7.25 -13.45 -15.65
C GLU A 77 6.90 -14.58 -14.66
N ILE A 78 5.93 -14.31 -13.78
CA ILE A 78 5.43 -15.25 -12.78
C ILE A 78 4.05 -15.72 -13.22
N TYR A 79 3.83 -17.04 -13.18
CA TYR A 79 2.50 -17.63 -13.31
C TYR A 79 1.83 -17.65 -11.94
N ALA A 80 0.70 -16.96 -11.81
CA ALA A 80 -0.03 -16.83 -10.55
C ALA A 80 -0.84 -18.10 -10.27
N THR A 81 -0.21 -19.08 -9.61
CA THR A 81 -0.87 -20.33 -9.17
C THR A 81 -1.32 -20.30 -7.69
N GLY A 82 -1.05 -19.20 -7.00
CA GLY A 82 -1.38 -18.94 -5.60
C GLY A 82 -1.01 -17.51 -5.24
N ASP A 83 -0.99 -17.20 -3.95
CA ASP A 83 -0.55 -15.89 -3.47
C ASP A 83 0.93 -15.65 -3.80
N ILE A 84 1.25 -14.45 -4.26
CA ILE A 84 2.62 -13.97 -4.41
C ILE A 84 3.13 -13.58 -3.03
N VAL A 85 4.19 -14.22 -2.54
CA VAL A 85 4.78 -13.95 -1.22
C VAL A 85 5.98 -13.02 -1.36
N VAL A 86 5.99 -11.95 -0.56
CA VAL A 86 7.10 -10.98 -0.54
C VAL A 86 8.08 -11.34 0.56
N GLY A 87 9.32 -11.63 0.18
CA GLY A 87 10.40 -11.76 1.14
C GLY A 87 11.71 -12.26 0.56
N GLU A 88 12.73 -12.41 1.41
CA GLU A 88 14.07 -12.85 0.95
C GLU A 88 14.05 -14.23 0.28
N ASN A 89 13.11 -15.11 0.63
CA ASN A 89 12.92 -16.40 -0.06
C ASN A 89 11.54 -16.51 -0.73
N GLY A 90 10.84 -15.38 -0.91
CA GLY A 90 9.54 -15.34 -1.56
C GLY A 90 9.64 -15.26 -3.08
N ASP A 91 8.48 -15.19 -3.73
CA ASP A 91 8.36 -15.02 -5.19
C ASP A 91 8.92 -13.67 -5.65
N VAL A 92 8.79 -12.64 -4.79
CA VAL A 92 9.23 -11.28 -5.03
C VAL A 92 9.99 -10.77 -3.80
N LYS A 93 11.10 -10.05 -4.02
CA LYS A 93 11.84 -9.40 -2.92
C LYS A 93 11.08 -8.16 -2.43
N PRO A 94 11.26 -7.72 -1.17
CA PRO A 94 10.78 -6.39 -0.76
C PRO A 94 11.33 -5.30 -1.68
N GLY A 95 10.50 -4.32 -2.04
CA GLY A 95 10.89 -3.34 -3.04
C GLY A 95 9.79 -2.41 -3.52
N ILE A 96 10.16 -1.52 -4.45
CA ILE A 96 9.23 -0.68 -5.20
C ILE A 96 9.26 -1.16 -6.64
N TYR A 97 8.09 -1.51 -7.17
CA TYR A 97 7.96 -2.15 -8.47
C TYR A 97 6.94 -1.43 -9.33
N ASP A 98 7.21 -1.42 -10.62
CA ASP A 98 6.16 -1.36 -11.61
C ASP A 98 5.66 -2.80 -11.83
N LEU A 99 4.48 -3.12 -11.29
CA LEU A 99 3.78 -4.38 -11.53
C LEU A 99 3.12 -4.33 -12.91
N GLU A 100 3.48 -5.27 -13.77
CA GLU A 100 2.88 -5.45 -15.09
C GLU A 100 2.00 -6.70 -15.09
N ILE A 101 0.74 -6.56 -15.52
CA ILE A 101 -0.20 -7.66 -15.71
C ILE A 101 -0.05 -8.13 -17.15
N THR A 102 0.41 -9.37 -17.34
CA THR A 102 0.74 -9.92 -18.66
C THR A 102 -0.16 -11.09 -19.08
N GLY A 103 -1.10 -11.49 -18.21
CA GLY A 103 -2.12 -12.48 -18.54
C GLY A 103 -3.34 -12.39 -17.64
N GLY A 104 -4.53 -12.41 -18.24
CA GLY A 104 -5.81 -12.31 -17.54
C GLY A 104 -6.17 -10.88 -17.12
N SER A 105 -7.26 -10.75 -16.37
CA SER A 105 -7.76 -9.49 -15.83
C SER A 105 -8.64 -9.73 -14.62
N GLY A 106 -8.48 -8.93 -13.57
CA GLY A 106 -9.27 -9.06 -12.35
C GLY A 106 -8.69 -8.29 -11.18
N ASN A 107 -8.90 -8.81 -9.97
CA ASN A 107 -8.55 -8.12 -8.73
C ASN A 107 -7.15 -8.48 -8.23
N ILE A 108 -6.49 -7.49 -7.65
CA ILE A 108 -5.22 -7.60 -6.95
C ILE A 108 -5.49 -7.15 -5.51
N PHE A 109 -5.48 -8.10 -4.57
CA PHE A 109 -5.60 -7.82 -3.15
C PHE A 109 -4.25 -8.03 -2.48
N GLY A 110 -3.88 -7.16 -1.55
CA GLY A 110 -2.65 -7.35 -0.79
C GLY A 110 -2.90 -7.43 0.70
N ASN A 111 -2.29 -8.43 1.32
CA ASN A 111 -2.26 -8.58 2.76
C ASN A 111 -0.95 -7.97 3.26
N ARG A 112 -1.05 -6.82 3.91
CA ARG A 112 0.10 -6.17 4.54
C ARG A 112 0.45 -6.88 5.84
N LYS A 113 1.73 -7.17 6.09
CA LYS A 113 2.17 -7.63 7.43
C LYS A 113 1.89 -6.57 8.51
N ASN A 114 1.98 -5.30 8.15
CA ASN A 114 1.59 -4.18 9.00
C ASN A 114 0.21 -3.65 8.58
N HIS A 115 -0.83 -4.00 9.34
CA HIS A 115 -2.23 -3.65 9.05
C HIS A 115 -2.56 -2.14 9.13
N LEU A 116 -1.64 -1.29 9.58
CA LEU A 116 -1.85 0.16 9.65
C LEU A 116 -1.48 0.90 8.34
N MET A 117 -0.96 0.19 7.34
CA MET A 117 -0.60 0.75 6.03
C MET A 117 -1.79 0.80 5.07
N LEU A 118 -1.60 1.48 3.94
CA LEU A 118 -2.60 1.52 2.85
C LEU A 118 -2.91 0.11 2.35
N PHE A 119 -4.21 -0.12 2.13
CA PHE A 119 -4.70 -1.36 1.54
C PHE A 119 -4.30 -1.44 0.07
N ILE A 120 -3.85 -2.62 -0.34
CA ILE A 120 -3.67 -2.95 -1.76
C ILE A 120 -5.00 -3.54 -2.25
N ASN A 121 -5.67 -2.80 -3.12
CA ASN A 121 -6.90 -3.24 -3.77
C ASN A 121 -7.03 -2.53 -5.12
N TRP A 122 -6.61 -3.21 -6.18
CA TRP A 122 -6.71 -2.68 -7.54
C TRP A 122 -7.42 -3.65 -8.47
N LEU A 123 -7.96 -3.11 -9.56
CA LEU A 123 -8.30 -3.86 -10.76
C LEU A 123 -7.15 -3.71 -11.74
N GLY A 124 -6.73 -4.81 -12.34
CA GLY A 124 -5.66 -4.84 -13.34
C GLY A 124 -5.98 -5.80 -14.48
N GLY A 125 -5.42 -5.55 -15.66
CA GLY A 125 -5.70 -6.35 -16.84
C GLY A 125 -4.57 -6.33 -17.86
N ALA A 126 -4.30 -7.47 -18.47
CA ALA A 126 -3.33 -7.53 -19.55
C ALA A 126 -3.83 -6.73 -20.78
N PRO A 127 -2.92 -6.17 -21.60
CA PRO A 127 -3.31 -5.50 -22.82
C PRO A 127 -4.16 -6.39 -23.73
N GLY A 128 -5.22 -5.82 -24.32
CA GLY A 128 -6.13 -6.54 -25.21
C GLY A 128 -7.20 -7.39 -24.52
N THR A 129 -7.34 -7.28 -23.20
CA THR A 129 -8.53 -7.79 -22.49
C THR A 129 -9.76 -6.93 -22.78
N SER A 130 -10.97 -7.45 -22.52
CA SER A 130 -12.23 -6.78 -22.89
C SER A 130 -12.59 -5.57 -22.03
N VAL A 131 -11.81 -5.28 -20.99
CA VAL A 131 -12.06 -4.19 -20.03
C VAL A 131 -10.79 -3.34 -19.95
N ASP A 132 -10.93 -2.02 -20.00
CA ASP A 132 -9.81 -1.09 -19.83
C ASP A 132 -9.44 -0.99 -18.34
N TYR A 133 -8.68 -1.97 -17.86
CA TYR A 133 -7.98 -1.90 -16.58
C TYR A 133 -6.52 -1.57 -16.81
N PRO A 134 -5.85 -0.88 -15.87
CA PRO A 134 -4.42 -0.65 -16.00
C PRO A 134 -3.67 -1.99 -16.09
N SER A 135 -2.80 -2.09 -17.09
CA SER A 135 -1.85 -3.19 -17.22
C SER A 135 -0.60 -2.94 -16.39
N LYS A 136 -0.36 -1.70 -15.97
CA LYS A 136 0.80 -1.32 -15.17
C LYS A 136 0.41 -0.53 -13.92
N ILE A 137 0.82 -1.01 -12.76
CA ILE A 137 0.51 -0.40 -11.46
C ILE A 137 1.81 -0.26 -10.67
N ARG A 138 2.13 0.93 -10.17
CA ARG A 138 3.25 1.06 -9.23
C ARG A 138 2.84 0.51 -7.87
N ILE A 139 3.66 -0.34 -7.28
CA ILE A 139 3.38 -0.96 -5.99
C ILE A 139 4.63 -0.95 -5.10
N ILE A 140 4.43 -0.65 -3.81
CA ILE A 140 5.46 -0.76 -2.79
C ILE A 140 5.16 -2.03 -2.00
N LEU A 141 6.14 -2.93 -1.88
CA LEU A 141 5.99 -4.23 -1.24
C LEU A 141 7.00 -4.38 -0.09
N PHE A 142 6.50 -4.70 1.10
CA PHE A 142 7.33 -4.89 2.29
C PHE A 142 7.53 -6.37 2.60
N GLU A 143 8.58 -6.68 3.36
CA GLU A 143 8.85 -8.04 3.84
C GLU A 143 7.66 -8.63 4.60
N GLY A 144 7.18 -9.77 4.12
CA GLY A 144 6.04 -10.50 4.66
C GLY A 144 4.67 -10.05 4.16
N ASP A 145 4.61 -9.12 3.21
CA ASP A 145 3.38 -8.88 2.45
C ASP A 145 3.05 -10.08 1.54
N SER A 146 1.78 -10.24 1.19
CA SER A 146 1.36 -11.14 0.11
C SER A 146 0.36 -10.49 -0.83
N LEU A 147 0.31 -10.95 -2.08
CA LEU A 147 -0.68 -10.53 -3.07
C LEU A 147 -1.52 -11.72 -3.52
N GLU A 148 -2.84 -11.63 -3.36
CA GLU A 148 -3.82 -12.53 -3.95
C GLU A 148 -4.26 -11.97 -5.31
N LEU A 149 -4.05 -12.76 -6.37
CA LEU A 149 -4.40 -12.40 -7.75
C LEU A 149 -5.61 -13.21 -8.20
N LYS A 150 -6.76 -12.56 -8.40
CA LYS A 150 -7.99 -13.21 -8.88
C LYS A 150 -8.19 -12.94 -10.36
N SER A 151 -8.32 -14.01 -11.14
CA SER A 151 -8.52 -13.95 -12.61
C SER A 151 -7.37 -13.30 -13.40
N ILE A 152 -6.24 -13.05 -12.74
CA ILE A 152 -4.96 -12.68 -13.34
C ILE A 152 -4.07 -13.91 -13.29
N SER A 153 -3.56 -14.34 -14.43
CA SER A 153 -2.77 -15.58 -14.54
C SER A 153 -1.28 -15.35 -14.61
N LYS A 154 -0.84 -14.16 -15.06
CA LYS A 154 0.59 -13.85 -15.21
C LYS A 154 0.88 -12.39 -14.89
N VAL A 155 2.00 -12.18 -14.20
CA VAL A 155 2.49 -10.86 -13.82
C VAL A 155 4.01 -10.78 -13.93
N LYS A 156 4.54 -9.56 -14.00
CA LYS A 156 5.97 -9.30 -13.92
C LYS A 156 6.23 -8.09 -13.03
N PHE A 157 7.21 -8.17 -12.14
CA PHE A 157 7.62 -7.06 -11.30
C PHE A 157 8.90 -6.46 -11.85
N THR A 158 8.85 -5.21 -12.31
CA THR A 158 10.04 -4.48 -12.74
C THR A 158 10.47 -3.52 -11.64
N ALA A 159 11.69 -3.71 -11.10
CA ALA A 159 12.20 -2.86 -10.04
C ALA A 159 12.31 -1.40 -10.49
N VAL A 160 11.76 -0.50 -9.68
CA VAL A 160 11.91 0.95 -9.91
C VAL A 160 13.29 1.37 -9.42
N PRO A 161 14.06 2.14 -10.21
CA PRO A 161 15.39 2.59 -9.78
C PRO A 161 15.37 3.37 -8.46
N ALA A 162 16.47 3.29 -7.71
CA ALA A 162 16.63 4.01 -6.45
C ALA A 162 16.61 5.55 -6.60
N GLN A 163 16.94 6.06 -7.79
CA GLN A 163 16.83 7.45 -8.15
C GLN A 163 15.84 7.55 -9.29
N VAL A 164 14.74 8.28 -9.08
CA VAL A 164 13.73 8.56 -10.09
C VAL A 164 13.66 10.06 -10.31
N GLN A 165 13.27 10.46 -11.52
CA GLN A 165 12.92 11.84 -11.75
C GLN A 165 11.59 12.13 -11.07
N MET A 166 11.56 13.16 -10.21
CA MET A 166 10.31 13.61 -9.63
C MET A 166 9.37 14.12 -10.73
N THR A 167 8.09 13.83 -10.57
CA THR A 167 7.02 14.22 -11.48
C THR A 167 5.90 14.90 -10.70
N ASN A 168 5.13 15.72 -11.39
CA ASN A 168 3.86 16.29 -10.91
C ASN A 168 2.65 15.53 -11.51
N GLU A 169 2.88 14.45 -12.24
CA GLU A 169 1.87 13.61 -12.85
C GLU A 169 2.05 12.17 -12.38
N LEU A 170 1.04 11.64 -11.71
CA LEU A 170 1.04 10.27 -11.19
C LEU A 170 0.01 9.43 -11.94
N GLY A 171 0.38 8.20 -12.31
CA GLY A 171 -0.56 7.19 -12.80
C GLY A 171 -1.26 6.48 -11.64
N ILE A 172 -1.81 5.30 -11.90
CA ILE A 172 -2.40 4.41 -10.87
C ILE A 172 -1.30 3.69 -10.09
N GLY A 173 -1.41 3.63 -8.76
CA GLY A 173 -0.48 2.91 -7.89
C GLY A 173 0.02 3.70 -6.68
N GLU A 174 1.13 3.26 -6.10
CA GLU A 174 1.73 3.82 -4.89
C GLU A 174 3.00 4.64 -5.18
N TYR A 175 3.13 5.81 -4.56
CA TYR A 175 4.23 6.76 -4.78
C TYR A 175 4.72 7.34 -3.46
N VAL A 176 6.00 7.74 -3.40
CA VAL A 176 6.62 8.29 -2.19
C VAL A 176 6.89 9.78 -2.37
N VAL A 177 6.36 10.61 -1.47
CA VAL A 177 6.64 12.06 -1.44
C VAL A 177 8.08 12.29 -0.98
N GLY A 178 8.78 13.20 -1.66
CA GLY A 178 10.22 13.42 -1.50
C GLY A 178 11.08 12.48 -2.35
N ARG A 179 10.47 11.54 -3.08
CA ARG A 179 11.14 10.64 -4.05
C ARG A 179 10.51 10.73 -5.44
N ASP A 180 9.22 10.38 -5.55
CA ASP A 180 8.48 10.34 -6.82
C ASP A 180 7.83 11.69 -7.15
N ILE A 181 7.39 12.42 -6.13
CA ILE A 181 6.82 13.78 -6.22
C ILE A 181 7.38 14.63 -5.08
N LYS A 182 7.58 15.92 -5.31
CA LYS A 182 8.08 16.85 -4.30
C LYS A 182 7.01 17.14 -3.23
N ALA A 183 7.39 17.29 -1.96
CA ALA A 183 6.49 17.81 -0.94
C ALA A 183 5.97 19.22 -1.28
N GLY A 184 4.74 19.51 -0.89
CA GLY A 184 4.07 20.76 -1.24
C GLY A 184 2.55 20.71 -1.05
N THR A 185 1.89 21.82 -1.38
CA THR A 185 0.43 21.88 -1.45
C THR A 185 0.05 21.96 -2.92
N TYR A 186 -0.92 21.14 -3.32
CA TYR A 186 -1.25 20.93 -4.72
C TYR A 186 -2.75 20.97 -4.97
N LYS A 187 -3.12 21.62 -6.08
CA LYS A 187 -4.42 21.50 -6.71
C LYS A 187 -4.41 20.27 -7.62
N LEU A 188 -5.42 19.41 -7.47
CA LEU A 188 -5.54 18.22 -8.31
C LEU A 188 -6.36 18.51 -9.57
N THR A 189 -5.89 17.98 -10.69
CA THR A 189 -6.59 17.91 -11.99
C THR A 189 -6.25 16.57 -12.66
N THR A 190 -6.83 16.26 -13.82
CA THR A 190 -6.52 15.03 -14.55
C THR A 190 -6.61 15.25 -16.06
N ASN A 191 -5.89 14.44 -16.84
CA ASN A 191 -6.03 14.38 -18.30
C ASN A 191 -7.21 13.49 -18.76
N VAL A 192 -7.88 12.81 -17.83
CA VAL A 192 -9.02 11.93 -18.11
C VAL A 192 -10.31 12.74 -18.09
N LYS A 193 -11.17 12.55 -19.09
CA LYS A 193 -12.53 13.08 -19.10
C LYS A 193 -13.42 12.24 -18.18
N MET A 194 -13.69 12.75 -16.99
CA MET A 194 -14.63 12.12 -16.07
C MET A 194 -16.08 12.34 -16.53
N ASP A 195 -16.87 11.28 -16.60
CA ASP A 195 -18.26 11.34 -17.04
C ASP A 195 -19.16 12.06 -16.01
N PRO A 196 -19.73 13.24 -16.34
CA PRO A 196 -20.56 14.00 -15.41
C PRO A 196 -21.86 13.30 -14.99
N GLN A 197 -22.27 12.20 -15.64
CA GLN A 197 -23.40 11.39 -15.20
C GLN A 197 -23.12 10.60 -13.92
N PHE A 198 -21.83 10.38 -13.60
CA PHE A 198 -21.38 9.65 -12.42
C PHE A 198 -20.58 10.57 -11.50
N ASP A 199 -21.28 11.29 -10.63
CA ASP A 199 -20.69 12.29 -9.73
C ASP A 199 -19.63 11.74 -8.76
N ASN A 200 -19.67 10.43 -8.48
CA ASN A 200 -18.83 9.72 -7.53
C ASN A 200 -17.69 8.90 -8.17
N LEU A 201 -17.62 8.82 -9.51
CA LEU A 201 -16.58 8.06 -10.21
C LEU A 201 -15.46 9.00 -10.66
N GLY A 202 -14.22 8.53 -10.56
CA GLY A 202 -13.03 9.31 -10.85
C GLY A 202 -11.83 8.80 -10.07
N TRP A 203 -10.98 9.72 -9.63
CA TRP A 203 -9.79 9.40 -8.86
C TRP A 203 -10.09 9.31 -7.37
N THR A 204 -9.56 8.28 -6.73
CA THR A 204 -9.38 8.20 -5.28
C THR A 204 -7.90 8.34 -4.96
N VAL A 205 -7.59 9.16 -3.96
CA VAL A 205 -6.24 9.48 -3.51
C VAL A 205 -6.16 9.27 -2.01
N ASP A 206 -5.40 8.28 -1.59
CA ASP A 206 -5.07 8.03 -0.19
C ASP A 206 -3.66 8.52 0.10
N ILE A 207 -3.51 9.33 1.14
CA ILE A 207 -2.23 9.86 1.60
C ILE A 207 -1.98 9.33 3.00
N TYR A 208 -0.99 8.44 3.12
CA TYR A 208 -0.57 7.85 4.38
C TYR A 208 0.71 8.48 4.89
N ASN A 209 0.62 9.11 6.05
CA ASN A 209 1.78 9.67 6.73
C ASN A 209 2.42 8.61 7.63
N ILE A 210 3.59 8.11 7.24
CA ILE A 210 4.31 7.05 7.96
C ILE A 210 4.62 7.45 9.41
N SER A 211 4.96 8.72 9.62
CA SER A 211 5.38 9.23 10.94
C SER A 211 4.26 9.26 11.97
N THR A 212 3.05 9.63 11.55
CA THR A 212 1.86 9.76 12.40
C THR A 212 0.90 8.57 12.31
N LYS A 213 1.09 7.69 11.31
CA LYS A 213 0.22 6.55 10.99
C LYS A 213 -1.22 6.97 10.71
N LYS A 214 -1.40 8.13 10.09
CA LYS A 214 -2.70 8.66 9.70
C LYS A 214 -2.85 8.58 8.19
N THR A 215 -4.05 8.23 7.76
CA THR A 215 -4.46 8.27 6.36
C THR A 215 -5.44 9.41 6.14
N LYS A 216 -5.31 10.10 5.02
CA LYS A 216 -6.29 11.04 4.50
C LYS A 216 -6.71 10.58 3.11
N GLU A 217 -7.99 10.34 2.93
CA GLU A 217 -8.58 10.06 1.61
C GLU A 217 -9.11 11.37 1.00
N GLN A 218 -8.97 11.52 -0.32
CA GLN A 218 -9.59 12.56 -1.14
C GLN A 218 -10.06 11.94 -2.46
N THR A 219 -11.12 12.50 -3.03
CA THR A 219 -11.63 12.07 -4.34
C THR A 219 -11.69 13.24 -5.30
N LEU A 220 -11.15 13.08 -6.50
CA LEU A 220 -11.32 14.02 -7.61
C LEU A 220 -12.31 13.38 -8.59
N THR A 221 -13.52 13.92 -8.62
CA THR A 221 -14.65 13.38 -9.39
C THR A 221 -15.44 14.53 -10.03
N PRO A 222 -16.41 14.26 -10.93
CA PRO A 222 -17.27 15.30 -11.46
C PRO A 222 -18.03 16.08 -10.37
N GLY A 223 -18.43 15.42 -9.28
CA GLY A 223 -19.07 16.05 -8.12
C GLY A 223 -18.11 16.78 -7.18
N ASN A 224 -16.80 16.55 -7.29
CA ASN A 224 -15.77 17.16 -6.45
C ASN A 224 -14.52 17.50 -7.25
N GLN A 225 -14.56 18.61 -7.99
CA GLN A 225 -13.44 19.06 -8.84
C GLN A 225 -12.50 20.03 -8.11
N ASP A 226 -12.91 20.57 -6.96
CA ASP A 226 -12.17 21.60 -6.23
C ASP A 226 -11.26 21.01 -5.14
N VAL A 227 -10.39 20.08 -5.51
CA VAL A 227 -9.58 19.32 -4.53
C VAL A 227 -8.18 19.90 -4.34
N VAL A 228 -7.80 20.14 -3.09
CA VAL A 228 -6.44 20.55 -2.70
C VAL A 228 -5.88 19.56 -1.68
N VAL A 229 -4.65 19.12 -1.90
CA VAL A 229 -3.93 18.21 -1.00
C VAL A 229 -2.63 18.84 -0.50
N LYS A 230 -2.23 18.47 0.71
CA LYS A 230 -0.91 18.78 1.26
C LYS A 230 -0.14 17.47 1.35
N LEU A 231 1.08 17.48 0.84
CA LEU A 231 2.00 16.35 0.79
C LEU A 231 3.24 16.70 1.61
N GLU A 232 3.58 15.84 2.57
CA GLU A 232 4.76 15.94 3.43
C GLU A 232 5.80 14.89 3.03
N ASP A 233 7.09 15.19 3.19
CA ASP A 233 8.15 14.25 2.82
C ASP A 233 8.00 12.93 3.57
N GLY A 234 8.09 11.81 2.83
CA GLY A 234 7.89 10.47 3.36
C GLY A 234 6.45 9.98 3.41
N ASP A 235 5.47 10.80 3.03
CA ASP A 235 4.10 10.32 2.79
C ASP A 235 4.09 9.28 1.65
N ILE A 236 3.23 8.27 1.78
CA ILE A 236 2.88 7.35 0.70
C ILE A 236 1.55 7.80 0.12
N ILE A 237 1.52 8.01 -1.19
CA ILE A 237 0.30 8.30 -1.95
C ILE A 237 -0.13 7.01 -2.65
N SER A 238 -1.36 6.57 -2.46
CA SER A 238 -2.00 5.56 -3.31
C SER A 238 -3.05 6.22 -4.17
N THR A 239 -2.98 6.03 -5.48
CA THR A 239 -3.93 6.53 -6.46
C THR A 239 -4.65 5.37 -7.12
N SER A 240 -5.95 5.52 -7.28
CA SER A 240 -6.78 4.64 -8.11
C SER A 240 -7.75 5.47 -8.94
N LEU A 241 -8.17 4.92 -10.07
CA LEU A 241 -9.07 5.58 -11.00
C LEU A 241 -10.16 4.58 -11.41
N TYR A 242 -11.42 5.01 -11.32
CA TYR A 242 -12.47 4.42 -12.13
C TYR A 242 -12.52 5.15 -13.47
N ASN A 243 -11.92 4.56 -14.51
CA ASN A 243 -11.81 5.23 -15.80
C ASN A 243 -13.14 5.18 -16.55
N THR A 244 -13.69 6.35 -16.86
CA THR A 244 -14.91 6.50 -17.68
C THR A 244 -14.60 7.05 -19.07
N ASP A 245 -13.34 7.41 -19.33
CA ASP A 245 -12.88 7.96 -20.60
C ASP A 245 -12.46 6.82 -21.53
N GLN A 246 -13.12 6.71 -22.68
CA GLN A 246 -12.80 5.70 -23.69
C GLN A 246 -11.65 6.14 -24.60
N ASP A 247 -11.28 7.42 -24.60
CA ASP A 247 -10.23 7.97 -25.44
C ASP A 247 -8.85 7.92 -24.77
N VAL A 248 -8.81 7.79 -23.45
CA VAL A 248 -7.57 7.71 -22.64
C VAL A 248 -7.51 6.35 -21.95
N PRO A 249 -6.61 5.43 -22.37
CA PRO A 249 -6.40 4.17 -21.68
C PRO A 249 -6.00 4.37 -20.22
N SER A 250 -6.38 3.43 -19.35
CA SER A 250 -6.09 3.51 -17.91
C SER A 250 -4.59 3.62 -17.59
N ASP A 251 -3.72 3.05 -18.44
CA ASP A 251 -2.25 3.17 -18.29
C ASP A 251 -1.72 4.57 -18.65
N ASP A 252 -2.46 5.35 -19.44
CA ASP A 252 -2.12 6.71 -19.86
C ASP A 252 -2.83 7.79 -19.03
N ALA A 253 -3.75 7.38 -18.16
CA ALA A 253 -4.41 8.25 -17.21
C ALA A 253 -3.41 8.84 -16.21
N ARG A 254 -3.49 10.16 -16.00
CA ARG A 254 -2.64 10.92 -15.09
C ARG A 254 -3.48 11.78 -14.15
N LEU A 255 -3.17 11.69 -12.87
CA LEU A 255 -3.54 12.67 -11.86
C LEU A 255 -2.44 13.73 -11.79
N ILE A 256 -2.81 14.99 -11.99
CA ILE A 256 -1.90 16.12 -12.18
C ILE A 256 -1.93 17.01 -10.94
N PHE A 257 -0.76 17.23 -10.35
CA PHE A 257 -0.53 18.00 -9.14
C PHE A 257 0.05 19.37 -9.50
N THR A 258 -0.80 20.40 -9.52
CA THR A 258 -0.34 21.78 -9.77
C THR A 258 -0.08 22.48 -8.46
N GLU A 259 1.10 23.09 -8.27
CA GLU A 259 1.41 23.82 -7.03
C GLU A 259 0.31 24.84 -6.70
N TYR A 260 -0.20 24.78 -5.46
CA TYR A 260 -1.24 25.65 -4.93
C TYR A 260 -0.64 26.56 -3.86
N LYS A 261 -0.80 27.86 -4.04
CA LYS A 261 -0.22 28.91 -3.19
C LYS A 261 -1.30 29.66 -2.42
#